data_AF-A0A091QSI1-F1
#
_entry.id   AF-A0A091QSI1-F1
#
_cell.length_a   1.000
_cell.length_b   1.000
_cell.length_c   1.000
_cell.angle_alpha   90.00
_cell.angle_beta   90.00
_cell.angle_gamma   90.00
#
_symmetry.space_group_name_H-M   'P 1'
#
loop_
_entity.id
_entity.type
_entity.pdbx_description
1 polymer ?
#
loop_
_entity_poly.entity_id
_entity_poly.type
_entity_poly.pdbx_seq_one_letter_code
_entity_poly.pdbx_strand_id
1 'polypeptide(L)' 'TDFCGPPRTVPHASLSLNRRYYVGQVLYFKCQSGYDKRPPTSGTRSCKKVNGKIRWTSLRMRCANDSS' A
#
# COMPACT_ATOMS: atom_id res chain seq x y z
N THR A 1 -5.00 15.55 -15.46
CA THR A 1 -4.70 14.14 -15.14
C THR A 1 -4.97 13.90 -13.68
N ASP A 2 -5.69 12.83 -13.36
CA ASP A 2 -6.11 12.50 -11.99
C ASP A 2 -5.01 11.69 -11.29
N PHE A 3 -4.55 12.12 -10.10
CA PHE A 3 -3.48 11.49 -9.34
C PHE A 3 -3.87 11.23 -7.89
N CYS A 4 -3.34 10.15 -7.31
CA CYS A 4 -3.31 10.00 -5.86
C CYS A 4 -2.12 10.75 -5.27
N GLY A 5 -2.31 11.29 -4.06
CA GLY A 5 -1.19 11.76 -3.24
C GLY A 5 -0.29 10.60 -2.79
N PRO A 6 0.79 10.87 -2.04
CA PRO A 6 1.64 9.83 -1.48
C PRO A 6 0.83 8.78 -0.70
N PRO A 7 1.04 7.47 -0.91
CA PRO A 7 0.36 6.44 -0.15
C PRO A 7 0.83 6.49 1.31
N ARG A 8 -0.08 6.18 2.24
CA ARG A 8 0.32 5.95 3.63
C ARG A 8 1.31 4.77 3.68
N THR A 9 2.39 4.96 4.44
CA THR A 9 3.40 3.94 4.71
C THR A 9 2.80 2.82 5.57
N VAL A 10 3.30 1.60 5.39
CA VAL A 10 3.03 0.46 6.26
C VAL A 10 4.29 0.22 7.08
N PRO A 11 4.22 0.12 8.42
CA PRO A 11 5.38 -0.21 9.24
C PRO A 11 6.04 -1.50 8.74
N HIS A 12 7.37 -1.48 8.65
CA HIS A 12 8.17 -2.61 8.17
C HIS A 12 7.82 -3.10 6.76
N ALA A 13 7.31 -2.20 5.90
CA ALA A 13 7.13 -2.48 4.48
C ALA A 13 7.79 -1.41 3.61
N SER A 14 8.30 -1.83 2.47
CA SER A 14 8.84 -0.95 1.44
C SER A 14 7.93 -0.87 0.23
N LEU A 15 7.97 0.28 -0.43
CA LEU A 15 7.31 0.53 -1.71
C LEU A 15 8.40 0.86 -2.75
N SER A 16 8.31 0.24 -3.93
CA SER A 16 9.30 0.38 -5.01
C SER A 16 9.04 1.55 -5.96
N LEU A 17 8.08 2.44 -5.69
CA LEU A 17 7.68 3.52 -6.61
C LEU A 17 7.75 4.90 -5.95
N ASN A 18 8.28 5.90 -6.67
CA ASN A 18 8.67 7.15 -6.01
C ASN A 18 8.34 8.46 -6.76
N ARG A 19 7.53 8.46 -7.83
CA ARG A 19 7.38 9.71 -8.62
C ARG A 19 5.96 10.14 -8.96
N ARG A 20 5.11 9.27 -9.50
CA ARG A 20 3.71 9.62 -9.84
C ARG A 20 2.78 8.44 -9.61
N TYR A 21 1.61 8.72 -9.05
CA TYR A 21 0.58 7.72 -8.72
C TYR A 21 -0.68 8.00 -9.53
N TYR A 22 -0.78 7.36 -10.69
CA TYR A 22 -1.92 7.54 -11.59
C TYR A 22 -3.16 6.83 -11.04
N VAL A 23 -4.35 7.37 -11.30
CA VAL A 23 -5.59 6.62 -11.09
C VAL A 23 -5.56 5.32 -11.90
N GLY A 24 -5.93 4.21 -11.27
CA GLY A 24 -5.82 2.85 -11.82
C GLY A 24 -4.54 2.12 -11.40
N GLN A 25 -3.52 2.83 -10.90
CA GLN A 25 -2.26 2.21 -10.49
C GLN A 25 -2.42 1.33 -9.25
N VAL A 26 -1.74 0.18 -9.27
CA VAL A 26 -1.67 -0.75 -8.14
C VAL A 26 -0.26 -0.71 -7.56
N LEU A 27 -0.19 -0.50 -6.25
CA LEU A 27 1.02 -0.55 -5.46
C LEU A 27 1.09 -1.88 -4.74
N TYR A 28 2.26 -2.51 -4.78
CA TYR A 28 2.55 -3.76 -4.10
C TYR A 28 3.49 -3.46 -2.94
N PHE A 29 3.03 -3.75 -1.72
CA PHE A 29 3.82 -3.58 -0.51
C PHE A 29 4.53 -4.89 -0.21
N LYS A 30 5.85 -4.81 -0.02
CA LYS A 30 6.68 -5.94 0.41
C LYS A 30 7.15 -5.69 1.83
N CYS A 31 7.00 -6.67 2.71
CA CYS A 31 7.61 -6.57 4.04
C CYS A 31 9.14 -6.52 3.93
N GLN A 32 9.75 -5.78 4.84
CA GLN A 32 11.20 -5.79 5.02
C GLN A 32 11.66 -7.18 5.46
N SER A 33 12.92 -7.51 5.20
CA SER A 33 13.53 -8.75 5.66
C SER A 33 13.39 -8.89 7.18
N GLY A 34 12.96 -10.06 7.66
CA GLY A 34 12.68 -10.31 9.07
C GLY A 34 11.25 -9.98 9.52
N TYR A 35 10.36 -9.55 8.62
CA TYR A 35 8.95 -9.34 8.91
C TYR A 35 8.06 -10.12 7.96
N ASP A 36 7.11 -10.86 8.52
CA ASP A 36 6.14 -11.62 7.75
C ASP A 36 4.85 -10.85 7.55
N LYS A 37 4.23 -11.10 6.39
CA LYS A 37 2.92 -10.56 6.04
C LYS A 37 1.84 -11.22 6.89
N ARG A 38 1.18 -10.43 7.74
CA ARG A 38 0.06 -10.90 8.56
C ARG A 38 -1.29 -10.58 7.92
N PRO A 39 -2.32 -11.39 8.17
CA PRO A 39 -3.68 -11.09 7.80
C PRO A 39 -4.16 -9.75 8.39
N PRO A 40 -5.05 -9.02 7.69
CA PRO A 40 -5.64 -9.36 6.39
C PRO A 40 -4.65 -9.19 5.23
N THR A 41 -4.63 -10.18 4.34
CA THR A 41 -3.58 -10.45 3.35
C THR A 41 -3.63 -9.59 2.09
N SER A 42 -4.47 -8.56 2.03
CA SER A 42 -4.42 -7.60 0.91
C SER A 42 -3.17 -6.73 1.08
N GLY A 43 -2.07 -7.13 0.42
CA GLY A 43 -0.80 -6.42 0.40
C GLY A 43 -0.69 -5.43 -0.75
N THR A 44 -1.83 -5.03 -1.30
CA THR A 44 -1.90 -4.15 -2.45
C THR A 44 -2.79 -2.95 -2.16
N ARG A 45 -2.46 -1.83 -2.78
CA ARG A 45 -3.23 -0.59 -2.70
C ARG A 45 -3.43 -0.04 -4.07
N SER A 46 -4.67 0.27 -4.42
CA SER A 46 -5.01 0.83 -5.73
C SER A 46 -5.39 2.29 -5.60
N CYS A 47 -4.94 3.12 -6.54
CA CYS A 47 -5.42 4.49 -6.67
C CYS A 47 -6.76 4.45 -7.42
N LYS A 48 -7.86 4.83 -6.77
CA LYS A 48 -9.20 4.79 -7.39
C LYS A 48 -9.95 6.09 -7.16
N LYS A 49 -10.84 6.42 -8.11
CA LYS A 49 -11.84 7.48 -7.94
C LYS A 49 -13.08 6.86 -7.31
N VAL A 50 -13.36 7.20 -6.06
CA VAL A 50 -14.50 6.69 -5.29
C VAL A 50 -15.38 7.89 -4.94
N ASN A 51 -16.63 7.88 -5.40
CA ASN A 51 -17.59 8.99 -5.20
C ASN A 51 -17.01 10.35 -5.64
N GLY A 52 -16.40 10.40 -6.82
CA GLY A 52 -15.78 11.62 -7.36
C GLY A 52 -14.46 12.04 -6.72
N LYS A 53 -14.03 11.39 -5.62
CA LYS A 53 -12.77 11.69 -4.91
C LYS A 53 -11.70 10.66 -5.23
N ILE A 54 -10.52 11.12 -5.60
CA ILE A 54 -9.36 10.26 -5.87
C ILE A 54 -8.71 9.90 -4.54
N ARG A 55 -8.72 8.61 -4.17
CA ARG A 55 -8.14 8.13 -2.93
C ARG A 55 -7.50 6.75 -3.12
N TRP A 56 -6.54 6.46 -2.26
CA TRP A 56 -6.03 5.11 -2.11
C TRP A 56 -7.08 4.19 -1.49
N THR A 57 -7.16 2.95 -1.96
CA THR A 57 -7.96 1.91 -1.29
C THR A 57 -7.43 1.63 0.13
N SER A 58 -8.31 1.09 0.98
CA SER A 58 -7.91 0.62 2.30
C SER A 58 -6.84 -0.47 2.18
N LEU A 59 -5.77 -0.33 2.95
CA LEU A 59 -4.70 -1.31 3.09
C LEU A 59 -4.64 -1.66 4.57
N ARG A 60 -4.91 -2.92 4.91
CA ARG A 60 -4.91 -3.44 6.28
C ARG A 60 -3.80 -4.47 6.52
N MET A 61 -2.96 -4.71 5.52
CA MET A 61 -1.77 -5.55 5.68
C MET A 61 -0.90 -5.02 6.82
N ARG A 62 -0.36 -5.95 7.60
CA ARG A 62 0.64 -5.69 8.63
C ARG A 62 1.88 -6.53 8.34
N CYS A 63 3.05 -5.97 8.61
CA CYS A 63 4.30 -6.69 8.62
C CYS A 63 4.72 -6.84 10.08
N ALA A 64 4.80 -8.08 10.56
CA ALA A 64 5.18 -8.38 11.94
C ALA A 64 6.11 -9.59 11.95
N ASN A 65 7.17 -9.49 12.75
CA ASN A 65 8.05 -10.61 13.03
C ASN A 65 7.33 -11.59 13.99
N ASP A 66 7.48 -12.90 13.81
CA ASP A 66 6.95 -13.91 14.74
C ASP A 66 7.80 -14.03 16.02
N SER A 67 8.64 -13.02 16.32
CA SER A 67 9.44 -12.98 17.55
C SER A 67 8.54 -12.78 18.77
N SER A 68 7.95 -13.89 19.23
CA SER A 68 7.57 -14.07 20.63
C SER A 68 8.79 -14.37 21.50
#